data_AF-W2CXE3-F1
#
_entry.id   AF-W2CXE3-F1
#
_cell.length_a   1.000
_cell.length_b   1.000
_cell.length_c   1.000
_cell.angle_alpha   90.00
_cell.angle_beta   90.00
_cell.angle_gamma   90.00
#
_symmetry.space_group_name_H-M   'P 1'
#
loop_
_entity.id
_entity.type
_entity.pdbx_description
1 polymer ?
#
loop_
_entity_poly.entity_id
_entity_poly.type
_entity_poly.pdbx_seq_one_letter_code
_entity_poly.pdbx_strand_id
1 'polypeptide(L)'
;QEKDTLTYVGQNLIINIDDQLKALNKRDENELKNLITCPMVKYRMPYDKHVEEHPHMASFVASVNGNDFLTDPTGSRRFLPFEVLSIDIDRARAVSMDAVYAEAKSLLQSGYRYWFNDEEIAELYRESEAFQVQTA
;
A
#
# COMPACT_ATOMS: atom_id res chain seq x y z
N GLN A 1 -6.81 -19.16 0.16
CA GLN A 1 -5.81 -18.08 0.26
C GLN A 1 -6.05 -17.01 -0.79
N GLU A 2 -5.88 -17.24 -2.10
CA GLU A 2 -6.06 -16.16 -3.11
C GLU A 2 -7.48 -15.52 -3.10
N LYS A 3 -8.53 -16.32 -2.87
CA LYS A 3 -9.93 -15.83 -2.76
C LYS A 3 -10.16 -14.92 -1.54
N ASP A 4 -9.44 -15.17 -0.46
CA ASP A 4 -9.58 -14.41 0.79
C ASP A 4 -8.88 -13.04 0.62
N THR A 5 -7.75 -13.01 -0.11
CA THR A 5 -7.03 -11.77 -0.45
C THR A 5 -7.90 -10.79 -1.23
N LEU A 6 -8.60 -11.24 -2.28
CA LEU A 6 -9.47 -10.36 -3.08
C LEU A 6 -10.64 -9.81 -2.26
N THR A 7 -11.17 -10.61 -1.34
CA THR A 7 -12.20 -10.17 -0.39
C THR A 7 -11.65 -9.07 0.52
N TYR A 8 -10.43 -9.24 1.05
CA TYR A 8 -9.80 -8.21 1.88
C TYR A 8 -9.57 -6.89 1.13
N VAL A 9 -9.15 -6.96 -0.14
CA VAL A 9 -8.93 -5.77 -0.97
C VAL A 9 -10.22 -4.99 -1.24
N GLY A 10 -11.35 -5.69 -1.39
CA GLY A 10 -12.65 -5.05 -1.62
C GLY A 10 -13.35 -4.55 -0.36
N GLN A 11 -12.93 -4.98 0.83
CA GLN A 11 -13.65 -4.70 2.08
C GLN A 11 -12.85 -3.87 3.10
N ASN A 12 -11.52 -3.78 2.97
CA ASN A 12 -10.67 -3.06 3.92
C ASN A 12 -10.06 -1.82 3.28
N LEU A 13 -9.85 -0.79 4.08
CA LEU A 13 -9.13 0.41 3.67
C LEU A 13 -7.61 0.23 3.75
N ILE A 14 -7.12 -0.53 4.73
CA ILE A 14 -5.69 -0.77 4.95
C ILE A 14 -5.48 -2.27 5.14
N ILE A 15 -4.52 -2.84 4.41
CA ILE A 15 -4.04 -4.20 4.57
C ILE A 15 -2.57 -4.13 4.99
N ASN A 16 -2.26 -4.69 6.16
CA ASN A 16 -0.90 -4.79 6.67
C ASN A 16 -0.26 -6.12 6.24
N ILE A 17 0.89 -6.04 5.59
CA ILE A 17 1.73 -7.16 5.19
C ILE A 17 2.91 -7.25 6.17
N ASP A 18 2.82 -8.15 7.13
CA ASP A 18 3.82 -8.29 8.20
C ASP A 18 4.95 -9.26 7.81
N ASP A 19 6.20 -8.78 7.82
CA ASP A 19 7.49 -9.49 7.63
C ASP A 19 7.62 -10.39 6.37
N GLN A 20 6.59 -10.41 5.52
CA GLN A 20 6.52 -11.28 4.34
C GLN A 20 7.13 -10.64 3.09
N LEU A 21 7.27 -9.31 3.06
CA LEU A 21 7.73 -8.61 1.87
C LEU A 21 9.18 -8.97 1.50
N LYS A 22 10.04 -9.30 2.48
CA LYS A 22 11.42 -9.77 2.26
C LYS A 22 11.49 -11.20 1.73
N ALA A 23 10.45 -12.01 1.99
CA ALA A 23 10.37 -13.40 1.55
C ALA A 23 9.70 -13.55 0.17
N LEU A 24 9.26 -12.45 -0.45
CA LEU A 24 8.65 -12.50 -1.78
C LEU A 24 9.68 -12.80 -2.84
N ASN A 25 9.42 -13.84 -3.64
CA ASN A 25 10.20 -14.07 -4.84
C ASN A 25 9.78 -13.06 -5.93
N LYS A 26 10.56 -12.93 -7.02
CA LYS A 26 10.21 -12.08 -8.17
C LYS A 26 8.80 -12.33 -8.74
N ARG A 27 8.29 -13.55 -8.62
CA ARG A 27 6.92 -13.90 -9.02
C ARG A 27 5.88 -13.23 -8.10
N ASP A 28 6.07 -13.39 -6.80
CA ASP A 28 5.15 -12.87 -5.78
C ASP A 28 5.15 -11.33 -5.75
N GLU A 29 6.30 -10.71 -6.05
CA GLU A 29 6.42 -9.26 -6.22
C GLU A 29 5.55 -8.74 -7.39
N ASN A 30 5.53 -9.44 -8.52
CA ASN A 30 4.70 -9.05 -9.66
C ASN A 30 3.20 -9.23 -9.37
N GLU A 31 2.84 -10.30 -8.66
CA GLU A 31 1.46 -10.52 -8.21
C GLU A 31 1.01 -9.41 -7.24
N LEU A 32 1.87 -9.00 -6.31
CA LEU A 32 1.60 -7.87 -5.42
C LEU A 32 1.45 -6.55 -6.19
N LYS A 33 2.33 -6.25 -7.15
CA LYS A 33 2.23 -5.04 -7.99
C LYS A 33 0.90 -5.01 -8.76
N ASN A 34 0.50 -6.14 -9.32
CA ASN A 34 -0.78 -6.27 -10.00
C ASN A 34 -1.94 -6.03 -9.04
N LEU A 35 -1.88 -6.62 -7.85
CA LEU A 35 -2.90 -6.45 -6.82
C LEU A 35 -3.05 -4.98 -6.40
N ILE A 36 -1.94 -4.26 -6.20
CA ILE A 36 -1.95 -2.83 -5.83
C ILE A 36 -2.63 -1.97 -6.91
N THR A 37 -2.45 -2.30 -8.19
CA THR A 37 -2.97 -1.49 -9.31
C THR A 37 -4.33 -1.93 -9.85
N CYS A 38 -4.90 -3.02 -9.33
CA CYS A 38 -6.15 -3.55 -9.83
C CYS A 38 -7.30 -2.59 -9.49
N PRO A 39 -8.07 -2.05 -10.45
CA PRO A 39 -9.12 -1.09 -10.11
C PRO A 39 -10.36 -1.73 -9.47
N MET A 40 -10.62 -3.00 -9.80
CA MET A 40 -11.78 -3.76 -9.35
C MET A 40 -11.35 -5.17 -8.97
N VAL A 41 -11.98 -5.75 -7.96
CA VAL A 41 -11.74 -7.11 -7.50
C VAL A 41 -12.98 -7.97 -7.68
N LYS A 42 -12.79 -9.21 -8.13
CA LYS A 42 -13.87 -10.17 -8.34
C LYS A 42 -13.84 -11.22 -7.25
N TYR A 43 -14.85 -11.21 -6.38
CA TYR A 43 -14.98 -12.21 -5.31
C TYR A 43 -16.45 -12.51 -5.04
N ARG A 44 -16.69 -13.56 -4.26
CA ARG A 44 -18.03 -13.97 -3.83
C ARG A 44 -18.10 -13.81 -2.32
N MET A 45 -19.04 -12.99 -1.84
CA MET A 45 -19.25 -12.85 -0.41
C MET A 45 -19.70 -14.18 0.22
N PRO A 46 -19.46 -14.38 1.53
CA PRO A 46 -20.05 -15.50 2.24
C PRO A 46 -21.56 -15.55 2.00
N TYR A 47 -22.08 -16.74 1.66
CA TYR A 47 -23.50 -17.02 1.38
C TYR A 47 -24.06 -16.49 0.05
N ASP A 48 -23.28 -15.76 -0.75
CA ASP A 48 -23.73 -15.37 -2.08
C ASP A 48 -23.66 -16.51 -3.10
N LYS A 49 -24.55 -16.44 -4.09
CA LYS A 49 -24.66 -17.45 -5.15
C LYS A 49 -23.71 -17.18 -6.32
N HIS A 50 -23.39 -15.91 -6.58
CA HIS A 50 -22.63 -15.49 -7.75
C HIS A 50 -21.41 -14.67 -7.36
N VAL A 51 -20.38 -14.69 -8.21
CA VAL A 51 -19.22 -13.81 -8.07
C VAL A 51 -19.61 -12.44 -8.57
N GLU A 52 -19.29 -11.41 -7.79
CA GLU A 52 -19.54 -10.01 -8.13
C GLU A 52 -18.22 -9.25 -8.24
N GLU A 53 -18.28 -8.11 -8.93
CA GLU A 53 -17.14 -7.21 -9.12
C GLU A 53 -17.31 -5.99 -8.22
N HIS A 54 -16.32 -5.74 -7.36
CA HIS A 54 -16.34 -4.66 -6.38
C HIS A 54 -15.15 -3.71 -6.60
N PRO A 55 -15.28 -2.42 -6.23
CA PRO A 55 -14.16 -1.49 -6.26
C PRO A 55 -12.99 -1.96 -5.40
N HIS A 56 -11.77 -1.69 -5.86
CA HIS A 56 -10.58 -1.82 -5.04
C HIS A 56 -10.57 -0.71 -3.99
N MET A 57 -10.62 -1.09 -2.71
CA MET A 57 -10.68 -0.14 -1.59
C MET A 57 -9.38 -0.07 -0.80
N ALA A 58 -8.56 -1.12 -0.85
CA ALA A 58 -7.43 -1.28 0.06
C ALA A 58 -6.17 -0.50 -0.36
N SER A 59 -5.55 0.16 0.61
CA SER A 59 -4.15 0.55 0.57
C SER A 59 -3.31 -0.50 1.30
N PHE A 60 -2.06 -0.68 0.86
CA PHE A 60 -1.16 -1.65 1.45
C PHE A 60 -0.10 -0.95 2.29
N VAL A 61 0.16 -1.50 3.47
CA VAL A 61 1.30 -1.12 4.32
C VAL A 61 2.10 -2.38 4.62
N ALA A 62 3.41 -2.24 4.73
CA ALA A 62 4.29 -3.35 5.01
C ALA A 62 5.44 -2.89 5.91
N SER A 63 5.88 -3.78 6.78
CA SER A 63 7.09 -3.62 7.60
C SER A 63 8.11 -4.68 7.21
N VAL A 64 9.35 -4.26 7.03
CA VAL A 64 10.48 -5.14 6.68
C VAL A 64 11.69 -4.85 7.55
N ASN A 65 12.44 -5.91 7.83
CA ASN A 65 13.74 -5.80 8.49
C ASN A 65 14.85 -5.66 7.43
N GLY A 66 15.42 -4.45 7.33
CA GLY A 66 16.51 -4.09 6.43
C GLY A 66 16.04 -3.35 5.17
N ASN A 67 17.01 -2.78 4.43
CA ASN A 67 16.73 -1.85 3.33
C ASN A 67 16.61 -2.56 1.96
N ASP A 68 16.96 -3.85 1.89
CA ASP A 68 17.06 -4.61 0.64
C ASP A 68 15.75 -5.33 0.29
N PHE A 69 14.72 -4.59 -0.14
CA PHE A 69 13.43 -5.21 -0.53
C PHE A 69 12.90 -4.80 -1.90
N LEU A 70 13.39 -3.70 -2.50
CA LEU A 70 13.01 -3.33 -3.86
C LEU A 70 13.94 -4.00 -4.87
N THR A 71 13.52 -5.16 -5.39
CA THR A 71 14.30 -5.97 -6.35
C THR A 71 14.13 -5.57 -7.82
N ASP A 72 13.15 -4.70 -8.12
CA ASP A 72 12.88 -4.22 -9.49
C ASP A 72 12.94 -2.68 -9.57
N PRO A 73 13.99 -2.10 -10.16
CA PRO A 73 14.16 -0.65 -10.28
C PRO A 73 13.09 0.04 -11.14
N THR A 74 12.34 -0.69 -11.99
CA THR A 74 11.27 -0.12 -12.82
C THR A 74 9.89 -0.12 -12.14
N GLY A 75 9.75 -0.89 -11.06
CA GLY A 75 8.48 -1.12 -10.36
C GLY A 75 8.30 -0.32 -9.07
N SER A 76 9.35 0.35 -8.59
CA SER A 76 9.43 0.97 -7.25
C SER A 76 8.44 2.11 -6.99
N ARG A 77 7.86 2.72 -8.04
CA ARG A 77 6.91 3.84 -7.91
C ARG A 77 5.61 3.55 -7.15
N ARG A 78 5.34 2.26 -6.91
CA ARG A 78 4.16 1.78 -6.16
C ARG A 78 4.44 1.64 -4.66
N PHE A 79 5.68 1.85 -4.24
CA PHE A 79 6.12 1.78 -2.86
C PHE A 79 6.57 3.17 -2.42
N LEU A 80 6.22 3.53 -1.19
CA LEU A 80 6.69 4.76 -0.53
C LEU A 80 7.56 4.33 0.66
N PRO A 81 8.81 3.93 0.41
CA PRO A 81 9.68 3.41 1.45
C PRO A 81 10.19 4.53 2.37
N PHE A 82 10.23 4.28 3.67
CA PHE A 82 10.87 5.15 4.63
C PHE A 82 11.43 4.34 5.80
N GLU A 83 12.51 4.84 6.40
CA GLU A 83 13.11 4.21 7.58
C GLU A 83 12.46 4.72 8.86
N VAL A 84 12.05 3.78 9.72
CA VAL A 84 11.48 4.10 11.04
C VAL A 84 12.58 4.04 12.08
N LEU A 85 13.07 5.21 12.50
CA LEU A 85 14.14 5.31 13.51
C LEU A 85 13.63 5.13 14.95
N SER A 86 12.43 5.63 15.24
CA SER A 86 11.79 5.49 16.55
C SER A 86 10.29 5.76 16.44
N ILE A 87 9.51 5.22 17.39
CA ILE A 87 8.06 5.40 17.44
C ILE A 87 7.69 5.94 18.83
N ASP A 88 7.07 7.12 18.86
CA ASP A 88 6.41 7.64 20.05
C ASP A 88 4.97 7.11 20.10
N ILE A 89 4.78 6.03 20.83
CA ILE A 89 3.49 5.32 20.92
C ILE A 89 2.44 6.17 21.63
N ASP A 90 2.82 6.93 22.65
CA ASP A 90 1.87 7.73 23.43
C ASP A 90 1.34 8.87 22.60
N ARG A 91 2.21 9.54 21.83
CA ARG A 91 1.79 10.56 20.86
C ARG A 91 0.92 9.96 19.76
N ALA A 92 1.26 8.79 19.22
CA ALA A 92 0.46 8.13 18.18
C ALA A 92 -0.95 7.80 18.68
N ARG A 93 -1.08 7.28 19.91
CA ARG A 93 -2.39 6.98 20.53
C ARG A 93 -3.21 8.22 20.85
N ALA A 94 -2.58 9.36 21.05
CA ALA A 94 -3.27 10.63 21.31
C ALA A 94 -3.88 11.25 20.05
N VAL A 95 -3.52 10.77 18.85
CA VAL A 95 -4.11 11.26 17.59
C VAL A 95 -5.55 10.78 17.47
N SER A 96 -6.48 11.73 17.36
CA SER A 96 -7.89 11.41 17.12
C SER A 96 -8.13 11.06 15.66
N MET A 97 -8.45 9.79 15.38
CA MET A 97 -8.78 9.35 14.02
C MET A 97 -10.06 10.01 13.47
N ASP A 98 -11.02 10.36 14.33
CA ASP A 98 -12.21 11.11 13.91
C ASP A 98 -11.82 12.49 13.36
N ALA A 99 -10.86 13.17 14.01
CA ALA A 99 -10.35 14.45 13.53
C ALA A 99 -9.59 14.29 12.20
N VAL A 100 -8.75 13.25 12.08
CA VAL A 100 -8.03 12.93 10.83
C VAL A 100 -9.00 12.70 9.68
N TYR A 101 -10.05 11.89 9.88
CA TYR A 101 -11.06 11.63 8.84
C TYR A 101 -11.91 12.86 8.52
N ALA A 102 -12.22 13.70 9.52
CA ALA A 102 -12.94 14.95 9.30
C ALA A 102 -12.12 15.92 8.41
N GLU A 103 -10.82 16.05 8.69
CA GLU A 103 -9.90 16.87 7.90
C GLU A 103 -9.72 16.30 6.49
N ALA A 104 -9.47 15.00 6.35
CA ALA A 104 -9.34 14.34 5.06
C ALA A 104 -10.60 14.53 4.18
N LYS A 105 -11.79 14.41 4.78
CA LYS A 105 -13.07 14.66 4.08
C LYS A 105 -13.18 16.12 3.65
N SER A 106 -12.79 17.06 4.51
CA SER A 106 -12.79 18.50 4.18
C SER A 106 -11.86 18.81 3.01
N LEU A 107 -10.63 18.29 3.02
CA LEU A 107 -9.64 18.46 1.94
C LEU A 107 -10.15 17.88 0.61
N LEU A 108 -10.76 16.69 0.66
CA LEU A 108 -11.36 16.08 -0.52
C LEU A 108 -12.49 16.96 -1.10
N GLN A 109 -13.37 17.47 -0.25
CA GLN A 109 -14.47 18.36 -0.66
C GLN A 109 -13.98 19.71 -1.20
N SER A 110 -12.84 20.21 -0.73
CA SER A 110 -12.21 21.43 -1.25
C SER A 110 -11.42 21.22 -2.55
N GLY A 111 -11.36 19.99 -3.08
CA GLY A 111 -10.62 19.69 -4.31
C GLY A 111 -9.11 19.61 -4.12
N TYR A 112 -8.64 19.24 -2.92
CA TYR A 112 -7.22 19.04 -2.65
C TYR A 112 -6.63 17.96 -3.56
N ARG A 113 -5.45 18.22 -4.14
CA ARG A 113 -4.75 17.26 -4.99
C ARG A 113 -4.09 16.18 -4.11
N TYR A 114 -4.65 14.98 -4.13
CA TYR A 114 -4.15 13.84 -3.35
C TYR A 114 -3.25 12.88 -4.17
N TRP A 115 -2.96 13.21 -5.42
CA TRP A 115 -2.02 12.47 -6.26
C TRP A 115 -0.75 13.28 -6.50
N PHE A 116 0.36 12.57 -6.70
CA PHE A 116 1.66 13.18 -6.95
C PHE A 116 1.77 13.77 -8.36
N ASN A 117 2.50 14.88 -8.51
CA ASN A 117 2.95 15.40 -9.80
C ASN A 117 4.33 14.82 -10.18
N ASP A 118 4.82 15.17 -11.37
CA ASP A 118 6.09 14.64 -11.89
C ASP A 118 7.31 15.04 -11.03
N GLU A 119 7.27 16.21 -10.39
CA GLU A 119 8.35 16.68 -9.51
C GLU A 119 8.39 15.90 -8.19
N GLU A 120 7.22 15.71 -7.55
CA GLU A 120 7.05 14.90 -6.34
C GLU A 120 7.40 13.43 -6.60
N ILE A 121 7.02 12.90 -7.77
CA ILE A 121 7.42 11.56 -8.21
C ILE A 121 8.94 11.45 -8.35
N ALA A 122 9.59 12.46 -8.95
CA ALA A 122 11.04 12.47 -9.09
C ALA A 122 11.76 12.54 -7.73
N GLU A 123 11.20 13.29 -6.77
CA GLU A 123 11.71 13.34 -5.39
C GLU A 123 11.58 11.98 -4.69
N LEU A 124 10.39 11.38 -4.76
CA LEU A 124 10.14 10.04 -4.22
C LEU A 124 11.09 8.99 -4.79
N TYR A 125 11.41 9.06 -6.09
CA TYR A 125 12.38 8.15 -6.70
C TYR A 125 13.78 8.30 -6.10
N ARG A 126 14.26 9.53 -5.90
CA ARG A 126 15.58 9.78 -5.29
C ARG A 126 15.64 9.22 -3.87
N GLU A 127 14.60 9.42 -3.07
CA GLU A 127 14.56 8.88 -1.70
C GLU A 127 14.49 7.35 -1.69
N SER A 128 13.80 6.77 -2.68
CA SER A 128 13.65 5.32 -2.82
C SER A 128 14.93 4.61 -3.27
N GLU A 129 15.91 5.31 -3.86
CA GLU A 129 17.18 4.72 -4.30
C GLU A 129 17.93 4.01 -3.16
N ALA A 130 17.85 4.53 -1.93
CA ALA A 130 18.48 3.94 -0.76
C ALA A 130 17.93 2.54 -0.37
N PHE A 131 16.77 2.17 -0.92
CA PHE A 131 16.07 0.90 -0.64
C PHE A 131 16.10 -0.07 -1.84
N GLN A 132 16.82 0.27 -2.91
CA GLN A 132 16.97 -0.59 -4.08
C GLN A 132 18.06 -1.63 -3.86
N VAL A 133 17.72 -2.89 -4.17
CA VAL A 133 18.70 -3.98 -4.17
C VAL A 133 19.57 -3.85 -5.41
N GLN A 134 20.85 -3.50 -5.24
CA GLN A 134 21.84 -3.62 -6.33
C GLN A 134 22.00 -5.11 -6.67
N THR A 135 21.37 -5.54 -7.77
CA THR A 135 21.64 -6.86 -8.32
C THR A 135 22.99 -6.79 -9.03
N ALA A 136 24.01 -7.47 -8.48
CA ALA A 136 25.29 -7.72 -9.15
C ALA A 136 25.14 -8.73 -10.29
#